data_AF-A0A920MN09-F1
#
_entry.id   AF-A0A920MN09-F1
#
_cell.length_a   1.000
_cell.length_b   1.000
_cell.length_c   1.000
_cell.angle_alpha   90.00
_cell.angle_beta   90.00
_cell.angle_gamma   90.00
#
_symmetry.space_group_name_H-M   'P 1'
#
loop_
_entity.id
_entity.type
_entity.pdbx_description
1 polymer ?
#
loop_
_entity_poly.entity_id
_entity_poly.type
_entity_poly.pdbx_seq_one_letter_code
_entity_poly.pdbx_strand_id
1 'polypeptide(L)'
;MENGAIEVHVRIPSPPVINKCQYGIDIPTVEELLIPNKSYQEVIEFLNVTSLLYLDYEELNKVLPITSYKECFGGNVDSELSEWSVF
;
A
#
# COMPACT_ATOMS: atom_id res chain seq x y z
N MET A 1 24.20 3.00 -7.76
CA MET A 1 23.30 3.42 -8.84
C MET A 1 24.11 3.48 -10.12
N GLU A 2 23.81 2.63 -11.10
CA GLU A 2 24.67 2.43 -12.29
C GLU A 2 24.52 3.53 -13.36
N ASN A 3 23.54 4.44 -13.25
CA ASN A 3 23.18 5.35 -14.35
C ASN A 3 23.44 6.86 -14.08
N GLY A 4 24.30 7.22 -13.12
CA GLY A 4 24.77 8.60 -12.92
C GLY A 4 23.75 9.59 -12.32
N ALA A 5 22.58 9.14 -11.89
CA ALA A 5 21.64 9.98 -11.14
C ALA A 5 22.23 10.34 -9.77
N ILE A 6 22.15 11.64 -9.41
CA ILE A 6 22.65 12.16 -8.12
C ILE A 6 21.69 11.74 -6.99
N GLU A 7 20.39 11.82 -7.25
CA GLU A 7 19.33 11.44 -6.31
C GLU A 7 18.22 10.69 -7.04
N VAL A 8 17.54 9.80 -6.32
CA VAL A 8 16.39 9.03 -6.83
C VAL A 8 15.23 9.20 -5.87
N HIS A 9 14.14 9.81 -6.34
CA HIS A 9 12.93 10.01 -5.54
C HIS A 9 11.78 9.21 -6.11
N VAL A 10 11.29 8.22 -5.36
CA VAL A 10 10.16 7.39 -5.77
C VAL A 10 8.86 8.03 -5.30
N ARG A 11 7.88 8.13 -6.21
CA ARG A 11 6.55 8.67 -5.93
C ARG A 11 5.51 7.66 -6.42
N ILE A 12 4.71 7.14 -5.50
CA ILE A 12 3.72 6.11 -5.79
C ILE A 12 2.34 6.76 -5.75
N PRO A 13 1.58 6.74 -6.86
CA PRO A 13 0.27 7.41 -6.96
C PRO A 13 -0.86 6.58 -6.32
N SER A 14 -0.56 5.96 -5.18
CA SER A 14 -1.46 5.12 -4.39
C SER A 14 -1.04 5.22 -2.93
N PRO A 15 -1.97 5.08 -1.97
CA PRO A 15 -1.60 4.80 -0.60
C PRO A 15 -0.84 3.47 -0.49
N PRO A 16 -0.11 3.26 0.62
CA PRO A 16 0.61 2.01 0.83
C PRO A 16 -0.36 0.84 0.95
N VAL A 17 -0.12 -0.25 0.21
CA VAL A 17 -0.88 -1.50 0.36
C VAL A 17 -0.41 -2.20 1.63
N ILE A 18 -1.32 -2.36 2.58
CA ILE A 18 -1.03 -2.96 3.88
C ILE A 18 -1.84 -4.22 4.18
N ASN A 19 -2.80 -4.57 3.32
CA ASN A 19 -3.67 -5.73 3.52
C ASN A 19 -4.06 -6.40 2.20
N LYS A 20 -4.59 -7.62 2.28
CA LYS A 20 -5.13 -8.36 1.14
C LYS A 20 -6.41 -7.71 0.58
N CYS A 21 -6.69 -7.98 -0.69
CA CYS A 21 -7.95 -7.62 -1.31
C CYS A 21 -8.99 -8.72 -1.08
N GLN A 22 -10.19 -8.34 -0.62
CA GLN A 22 -11.34 -9.23 -0.45
C GLN A 22 -12.24 -9.26 -1.70
N TYR A 23 -11.98 -8.39 -2.68
CA TYR A 23 -12.71 -8.30 -3.95
C TYR A 23 -12.03 -9.03 -5.12
N GLY A 24 -11.09 -9.93 -4.82
CA GLY A 24 -10.52 -10.84 -5.82
C GLY A 24 -9.34 -10.27 -6.64
N ILE A 25 -8.78 -9.12 -6.24
CA ILE A 25 -7.44 -8.73 -6.73
C ILE A 25 -6.42 -9.59 -6.00
N ASP A 26 -5.57 -10.29 -6.75
CA ASP A 26 -4.52 -11.13 -6.17
C ASP A 26 -3.42 -10.23 -5.54
N ILE A 27 -3.46 -10.13 -4.21
CA ILE A 27 -2.46 -9.44 -3.40
C ILE A 27 -1.77 -10.50 -2.52
N PRO A 28 -0.43 -10.50 -2.45
CA PRO A 28 0.34 -11.42 -1.59
C PRO A 28 -0.12 -11.40 -0.13
N THR A 29 0.32 -12.39 0.66
CA THR A 29 -0.01 -12.40 2.09
C THR A 29 0.58 -11.20 2.81
N VAL A 30 -0.02 -10.83 3.95
CA VAL A 30 0.45 -9.66 4.71
C VAL A 30 1.92 -9.84 5.11
N GLU A 31 2.35 -11.06 5.37
CA GLU A 31 3.74 -11.44 5.67
C GLU A 31 4.69 -11.27 4.47
N GLU A 32 4.17 -11.38 3.25
CA GLU A 32 4.91 -11.19 2.01
C GLU A 32 4.95 -9.71 1.57
N LEU A 33 4.06 -8.87 2.08
CA LEU A 33 4.02 -7.45 1.76
C LEU A 33 5.21 -6.68 2.36
N LEU A 34 5.80 -5.77 1.58
CA LEU A 34 6.94 -4.98 2.04
C LEU A 34 6.57 -3.98 3.15
N ILE A 35 5.43 -3.30 3.01
CA ILE A 35 5.07 -2.14 3.83
C ILE A 35 4.64 -2.51 5.25
N PRO A 36 3.77 -3.51 5.50
CA PRO A 36 3.40 -3.90 6.86
C PRO A 36 4.58 -4.40 7.71
N ASN A 37 5.62 -4.94 7.06
CA ASN A 37 6.71 -5.65 7.72
C ASN A 37 8.00 -4.83 7.84
N LYS A 38 7.99 -3.56 7.42
CA LYS A 38 9.17 -2.68 7.47
C LYS A 38 8.79 -1.26 7.85
N SER A 39 9.64 -0.62 8.65
CA SER A 39 9.60 0.81 8.86
C SER A 39 9.90 1.57 7.57
N TYR A 40 9.50 2.84 7.51
CA TYR A 40 9.77 3.69 6.37
C TYR A 40 11.28 3.80 6.04
N GLN A 41 12.15 3.90 7.05
CA GLN A 41 13.60 3.91 6.84
C GLN A 41 14.10 2.60 6.22
N GLU A 42 13.64 1.46 6.72
CA GLU A 42 14.02 0.15 6.15
C GLU A 42 13.54 -0.02 4.70
N VAL A 43 12.39 0.56 4.34
CA VAL A 43 11.91 0.56 2.94
C VAL A 43 12.79 1.44 2.05
N ILE A 44 13.17 2.63 2.50
CA ILE A 44 14.10 3.53 1.79
C ILE A 44 15.43 2.83 1.51
N GLU A 45 15.98 2.18 2.54
CA GLU A 45 17.24 1.43 2.45
C GLU A 45 17.10 0.21 1.53
N PHE A 46 16.01 -0.55 1.66
CA PHE A 46 15.72 -1.71 0.81
C PHE A 46 15.63 -1.35 -0.67
N LEU A 47 15.00 -0.22 -0.99
CA LEU A 47 14.88 0.28 -2.38
C LEU A 47 16.14 1.00 -2.86
N ASN A 48 17.04 1.40 -1.95
CA ASN A 48 18.23 2.21 -2.22
C ASN A 48 17.88 3.53 -2.96
N VAL A 49 16.97 4.30 -2.37
CA VAL A 49 16.47 5.57 -2.93
C VAL A 49 16.72 6.74 -1.98
N THR A 50 16.73 7.97 -2.49
CA THR A 50 16.90 9.19 -1.68
C THR A 50 15.65 9.52 -0.89
N SER A 51 14.45 9.40 -1.50
CA SER A 51 13.19 9.52 -0.77
C SER A 51 12.04 8.76 -1.44
N LEU A 52 11.03 8.42 -0.66
CA LEU A 52 9.84 7.70 -1.08
C LEU A 52 8.61 8.45 -0.58
N LEU A 53 7.59 8.61 -1.42
CA LEU A 53 6.33 9.18 -0.98
C LEU A 53 5.17 8.45 -1.67
N TYR A 54 4.20 8.06 -0.85
CA TYR A 54 2.93 7.49 -1.28
C TYR A 54 1.88 8.59 -1.35
N LEU A 55 0.83 8.37 -2.13
CA LEU A 55 -0.36 9.21 -2.06
C LEU A 55 -0.96 9.07 -0.66
N ASP A 56 -1.26 10.19 -0.02
CA ASP A 56 -1.81 10.19 1.32
C ASP A 56 -3.21 9.55 1.34
N TYR A 57 -3.42 8.61 2.25
CA TYR A 57 -4.68 7.87 2.36
C TYR A 57 -5.84 8.78 2.77
N GLU A 58 -5.63 9.70 3.71
CA GLU A 58 -6.68 10.59 4.20
C GLU A 58 -7.06 11.64 3.15
N GLU A 59 -6.09 12.19 2.43
CA GLU A 59 -6.37 13.09 1.30
C GLU A 59 -7.11 12.38 0.16
N LEU A 60 -6.72 11.14 -0.17
CA LEU A 60 -7.45 10.35 -1.14
C LEU A 60 -8.88 10.06 -0.67
N ASN A 61 -9.06 9.72 0.61
CA ASN A 61 -10.36 9.40 1.19
C ASN A 61 -11.33 10.59 1.17
N LYS A 62 -10.85 11.83 1.15
CA LYS A 62 -11.70 13.04 1.02
C LYS A 62 -12.34 13.19 -0.37
N VAL A 63 -11.75 12.59 -1.41
CA VAL A 63 -12.21 12.76 -2.80
C VAL A 63 -12.86 11.51 -3.37
N LEU A 64 -12.72 10.36 -2.72
CA LEU A 64 -13.37 9.11 -3.12
C LEU A 64 -14.82 9.05 -2.64
N PRO A 65 -15.72 8.41 -3.42
CA PRO A 65 -17.02 8.00 -2.92
C PRO A 65 -16.91 7.19 -1.63
N ILE A 66 -17.90 7.35 -0.73
CA ILE A 66 -17.98 6.56 0.51
C ILE A 66 -18.05 5.05 0.22
N THR A 67 -18.57 4.67 -0.96
CA THR A 67 -18.70 3.30 -1.44
C THR A 67 -17.42 2.73 -2.05
N SER A 68 -16.32 3.48 -2.09
CA SER A 68 -15.06 2.99 -2.63
C SER A 68 -14.41 1.96 -1.71
N TYR A 69 -14.09 0.80 -2.28
CA TYR A 69 -13.27 -0.23 -1.65
C TYR A 69 -11.85 0.29 -1.41
N LYS A 70 -11.37 0.22 -0.17
CA LYS A 70 -10.12 0.83 0.32
C LYS A 70 -9.43 0.02 1.42
N GLU A 71 -9.91 -1.18 1.67
CA GLU A 71 -9.50 -2.08 2.76
C GLU A 71 -8.05 -2.54 2.59
N CYS A 72 -7.54 -2.59 1.36
CA CYS A 72 -6.12 -2.84 1.08
C CYS A 72 -5.18 -1.77 1.66
N PHE A 73 -5.68 -0.56 1.93
CA PHE A 73 -4.90 0.61 2.36
C PHE A 73 -5.12 1.01 3.83
N GLY A 74 -6.10 0.40 4.51
CA GLY A 74 -6.48 0.77 5.89
C GLY A 74 -7.98 0.96 6.13
N GLY A 75 -8.84 0.68 5.15
CA GLY A 75 -10.29 0.59 5.36
C GLY A 75 -10.71 -0.59 6.24
N ASN A 76 -11.89 -0.49 6.86
CA ASN A 76 -12.50 -1.61 7.58
C ASN A 76 -13.16 -2.57 6.59
N VAL A 77 -12.90 -3.87 6.74
CA VAL A 77 -13.53 -4.90 5.92
C VAL A 77 -15.02 -4.99 6.26
N ASP A 78 -15.88 -5.04 5.24
CA ASP A 78 -17.30 -5.33 5.40
C ASP A 78 -17.46 -6.73 6.02
N SER A 79 -18.27 -6.82 7.08
CA SER A 79 -18.56 -8.08 7.76
C SER A 79 -19.08 -9.16 6.81
N GLU A 80 -19.86 -8.80 5.78
CA GLU A 80 -20.39 -9.78 4.83
C GLU A 80 -19.29 -10.40 3.96
N LEU A 81 -18.23 -9.64 3.65
CA LEU A 81 -17.09 -10.12 2.88
C LEU A 81 -16.12 -10.96 3.70
N SER A 82 -16.05 -10.70 5.01
CA SER A 82 -15.22 -11.48 5.92
C SER A 82 -15.62 -12.97 5.94
N GLU A 83 -16.88 -13.27 5.63
CA GLU A 83 -17.40 -14.64 5.52
C GLU A 83 -16.96 -15.34 4.22
N TRP A 84 -16.56 -14.59 3.19
CA TRP A 84 -16.09 -15.15 1.92
C TRP A 84 -14.58 -15.44 1.94
N SER A 85 -13.83 -14.81 2.85
CA SER A 85 -12.39 -14.96 3.01
C SER A 85 -11.91 -16.26 3.67
N VAL A 86 -12.80 -17.23 3.91
CA VAL A 86 -12.48 -18.51 4.57
C VAL A 86 -12.15 -19.65 3.58
N PHE A 87 -11.92 -19.32 2.30
CA PHE A 87 -11.52 -20.27 1.26
C PHE A 87 -10.09 -20.02 0.75
#